data_AF-A0A533Z462-F1
#
_entry.id   AF-A0A533Z462-F1
#
_cell.length_a   1.000
_cell.length_b   1.000
_cell.length_c   1.000
_cell.angle_alpha   90.00
_cell.angle_beta   90.00
_cell.angle_gamma   90.00
#
_symmetry.space_group_name_H-M   'P 1'
#
loop_
_entity.id
_entity.type
_entity.pdbx_description
1 polymer ?
#
loop_
_entity_poly.entity_id
_entity_poly.type
_entity_poly.pdbx_seq_one_letter_code
_entity_poly.pdbx_strand_id
1 'polypeptide(L)'
;MKRRCHPNSLALILGALLAVGGCATADDYRTTQRQVEGQGAELKTQIRQLEEKVMSTMNGRMERDRRDLEGRLESQSAQVSAWIETEDKKLNGRFDEKVGRTQEALNTFGKRMDERFDAQDRAVKKIEADGRATSARNADIDKALAQVTETVRSVGAKLSQQVEQQSGSLGRLDETSKQTDAQLKALSGRVTQFQATLAEFSKVAHALNEKAGETGRQSEDKLSALAKRVELDGQAMTTHLNAVTQNVTALTKTVDNTVATVNETTRVVGDLKRAVEVSVGKLASRVDEQGEVLNQVVQRMQNGKAPATSQSEPVDPPRSPVVAAPKPDGSRAAEAVYEQAHTEYTQGRYDDALSSFQNFLVQYPDSTLAPNAHFWIAESYVRKRDYSRSLESYEQVIKNYPKSVKASSALYRKALVLLEMNDKTSAKNVLRQILSDYPKSEESKQARNKLASIQ
;
A
#
# COMPACT_ATOMS: atom_id res chain seq x y z
N MET A 1 18.76 69.00 122.70
CA MET A 1 18.69 70.30 123.43
C MET A 1 19.39 70.11 124.78
N LYS A 2 20.40 70.88 125.22
CA LYS A 2 20.42 72.32 125.61
C LYS A 2 19.50 72.69 126.81
N ARG A 3 20.09 72.57 128.01
CA ARG A 3 19.88 73.30 129.28
C ARG A 3 18.58 74.11 129.50
N ARG A 4 17.98 73.90 130.67
CA ARG A 4 17.79 74.99 131.66
C ARG A 4 18.23 74.51 133.04
N CYS A 5 19.17 75.23 133.65
CA CYS A 5 19.51 75.09 135.07
C CYS A 5 19.11 76.40 135.76
N HIS A 6 18.50 76.34 136.94
CA HIS A 6 18.34 77.51 137.81
C HIS A 6 19.17 77.29 139.09
N PRO A 7 20.34 77.94 139.22
CA PRO A 7 21.11 77.93 140.45
C PRO A 7 20.69 79.10 141.35
N ASN A 8 19.82 78.86 142.33
CA ASN A 8 19.65 79.75 143.50
C ASN A 8 18.77 79.08 144.59
N SER A 9 19.42 78.38 145.53
CA SER A 9 18.83 77.93 146.81
C SER A 9 19.92 77.55 147.81
N LEU A 10 20.97 76.85 147.35
CA LEU A 10 22.13 76.44 148.17
C LEU A 10 22.87 77.61 148.86
N ALA A 11 22.77 78.84 148.34
CA ALA A 11 23.36 80.03 148.94
C ALA A 11 22.68 80.50 150.23
N LEU A 12 21.38 80.17 150.44
CA LEU A 12 20.63 80.64 151.62
C LEU A 12 20.83 79.76 152.86
N ILE A 13 21.34 78.54 152.72
CA ILE A 13 21.58 77.62 153.85
C ILE A 13 22.92 77.93 154.54
N LEU A 14 23.89 78.48 153.82
CA LEU A 14 25.22 78.85 154.34
C LEU A 14 25.24 80.17 155.16
N GLY A 15 24.17 80.97 155.11
CA GLY A 15 24.10 82.27 155.81
C GLY A 15 23.68 82.21 157.28
N ALA A 16 23.09 81.11 157.74
CA ALA A 16 22.48 81.02 159.08
C ALA A 16 23.38 80.43 160.18
N LEU A 17 24.59 79.99 159.84
CA LEU A 17 25.44 79.12 160.69
C LEU A 17 26.57 79.86 161.46
N LEU A 18 26.50 81.19 161.58
CA LEU A 18 27.54 82.02 162.22
C LEU A 18 27.01 82.93 163.35
N ALA A 19 25.93 82.54 164.02
CA ALA A 19 25.27 83.38 165.05
C ALA A 19 24.85 82.66 166.36
N VAL A 20 25.39 81.46 166.65
CA VAL A 20 25.26 80.83 167.97
C VAL A 20 26.61 80.29 168.43
N GLY A 21 27.36 81.11 169.17
CA GLY A 21 28.60 80.69 169.83
C GLY A 21 28.30 79.92 171.10
N GLY A 22 28.25 78.59 171.03
CA GLY A 22 28.12 77.68 172.17
C GLY A 22 29.17 76.56 172.09
N CYS A 23 29.66 76.10 173.24
CA CYS A 23 30.77 75.13 173.28
C CYS A 23 30.32 73.73 172.85
N ALA A 24 30.67 73.32 171.62
CA ALA A 24 30.67 71.91 171.21
C ALA A 24 31.94 71.22 171.72
N THR A 25 31.85 69.92 172.04
CA THR A 25 32.96 69.17 172.68
C THR A 25 33.53 68.08 171.77
N ALA A 26 34.67 67.49 172.15
CA ALA A 26 35.38 66.52 171.31
C ALA A 26 34.59 65.24 170.98
N ASP A 27 33.52 64.92 171.73
CA ASP A 27 32.65 63.79 171.41
C ASP A 27 31.63 64.12 170.31
N ASP A 28 31.24 65.39 170.09
CA ASP A 28 30.39 65.80 168.96
C ASP A 28 31.07 65.52 167.60
N TYR A 29 32.41 65.62 167.56
CA TYR A 29 33.19 65.28 166.37
C TYR A 29 33.27 63.76 166.15
N ARG A 30 33.26 62.96 167.22
CA ARG A 30 33.28 61.50 167.14
C ARG A 30 31.92 60.90 166.80
N THR A 31 30.82 61.49 167.29
CA THR A 31 29.46 61.09 166.89
C THR A 31 29.22 61.42 165.43
N THR A 32 29.55 62.64 164.98
CA THR A 32 29.43 63.01 163.56
C THR A 32 30.35 62.20 162.65
N GLN A 33 31.61 61.91 163.04
CA GLN A 33 32.48 61.01 162.26
C GLN A 33 31.86 59.62 162.11
N ARG A 34 31.41 58.98 163.21
CA ARG A 34 30.73 57.67 163.14
C ARG A 34 29.46 57.70 162.30
N GLN A 35 28.71 58.81 162.33
CA GLN A 35 27.52 59.00 161.51
C GLN A 35 27.85 59.11 160.02
N VAL A 36 28.93 59.82 159.65
CA VAL A 36 29.43 59.90 158.27
C VAL A 36 30.00 58.56 157.79
N GLU A 37 30.74 57.84 158.63
CA GLU A 37 31.26 56.49 158.32
C GLU A 37 30.12 55.49 158.14
N GLY A 38 29.09 55.54 159.01
CA GLY A 38 27.86 54.76 158.89
C GLY A 38 27.09 55.08 157.60
N GLN A 39 26.89 56.37 157.29
CA GLN A 39 26.29 56.80 156.02
C GLN A 39 27.12 56.41 154.80
N GLY A 40 28.45 56.35 154.92
CA GLY A 40 29.34 55.84 153.87
C GLY A 40 29.19 54.34 153.63
N ALA A 41 29.06 53.54 154.70
CA ALA A 41 28.81 52.10 154.61
C ALA A 41 27.40 51.78 154.07
N GLU A 42 26.39 52.52 154.53
CA GLU A 42 25.01 52.53 154.02
C GLU A 42 25.00 52.82 152.50
N LEU A 43 25.56 53.96 152.08
CA LEU A 43 25.62 54.36 150.67
C LEU A 43 26.39 53.36 149.81
N LYS A 44 27.50 52.81 150.30
CA LYS A 44 28.26 51.77 149.58
C LYS A 44 27.47 50.47 149.41
N THR A 45 26.61 50.14 150.37
CA THR A 45 25.68 49.00 150.29
C THR A 45 24.56 49.27 149.30
N GLN A 46 23.98 50.48 149.31
CA GLN A 46 22.95 50.91 148.36
C GLN A 46 23.49 50.97 146.92
N ILE A 47 24.72 51.44 146.70
CA ILE A 47 25.39 51.41 145.39
C ILE A 47 25.52 49.97 144.90
N ARG A 48 26.02 49.05 145.73
CA ARG A 48 26.17 47.64 145.36
C ARG A 48 24.83 46.98 145.02
N GLN A 49 23.76 47.27 145.77
CA GLN A 49 22.40 46.81 145.48
C GLN A 49 21.86 47.40 144.16
N LEU A 50 22.17 48.67 143.86
CA LEU A 50 21.82 49.31 142.59
C LEU A 50 22.57 48.70 141.42
N GLU A 51 23.89 48.46 141.54
CA GLU A 51 24.71 47.78 140.55
C GLU A 51 24.17 46.37 140.26
N GLU A 52 23.91 45.57 141.30
CA GLU A 52 23.37 44.22 141.18
C GLU A 52 21.96 44.22 140.54
N LYS A 53 21.11 45.18 140.90
CA LYS A 53 19.76 45.34 140.32
C LYS A 53 19.80 45.83 138.86
N VAL A 54 20.71 46.73 138.51
CA VAL A 54 20.90 47.20 137.12
C VAL A 54 21.49 46.09 136.26
N MET A 55 22.53 45.40 136.74
CA MET A 55 23.17 44.30 136.01
C MET A 55 22.23 43.11 135.82
N SER A 56 21.46 42.69 136.83
CA SER A 56 20.45 41.65 136.67
C SER A 56 19.31 42.07 135.73
N THR A 57 18.88 43.34 135.76
CA THR A 57 17.86 43.87 134.83
C THR A 57 18.37 43.96 133.39
N MET A 58 19.64 44.37 133.19
CA MET A 58 20.29 44.41 131.87
C MET A 58 20.52 43.00 131.34
N ASN A 59 21.11 42.10 132.13
CA ASN A 59 21.35 40.72 131.73
C ASN A 59 20.02 40.01 131.42
N GLY A 60 19.01 40.16 132.28
CA GLY A 60 17.67 39.64 132.03
C GLY A 60 16.96 40.25 130.82
N ARG A 61 17.38 41.43 130.33
CA ARG A 61 16.93 42.00 129.05
C ARG A 61 17.71 41.40 127.88
N MET A 62 19.04 41.40 127.93
CA MET A 62 19.88 40.81 126.88
C MET A 62 19.51 39.34 126.64
N GLU A 63 19.24 38.58 127.70
CA GLU A 63 18.80 37.18 127.60
C GLU A 63 17.33 37.00 127.21
N ARG A 64 16.54 38.07 127.03
CA ARG A 64 15.26 38.01 126.30
C ARG A 64 15.48 38.40 124.84
N ASP A 65 16.18 39.49 124.59
CA ASP A 65 16.47 40.01 123.26
C ASP A 65 17.26 38.97 122.42
N ARG A 66 18.21 38.26 123.04
CA ARG A 66 18.93 37.11 122.45
C ARG A 66 17.98 35.99 122.04
N ARG A 67 17.04 35.60 122.90
CA ARG A 67 16.06 34.53 122.60
C ARG A 67 15.02 34.92 121.55
N ASP A 68 14.63 36.20 121.47
CA ASP A 68 13.82 36.72 120.35
C ASP A 68 14.59 36.61 119.03
N LEU A 69 15.86 37.05 119.01
CA LEU A 69 16.71 36.97 117.82
C LEU A 69 16.99 35.51 117.41
N GLU A 70 17.25 34.62 118.35
CA GLU A 70 17.42 33.17 118.10
C GLU A 70 16.14 32.55 117.53
N GLY A 71 14.99 32.73 118.17
CA GLY A 71 13.71 32.20 117.66
C GLY A 71 13.29 32.78 116.30
N ARG A 72 13.65 34.03 116.02
CA ARG A 72 13.46 34.65 114.69
C ARG A 72 14.41 34.09 113.65
N LEU A 73 15.67 33.84 114.01
CA LEU A 73 16.66 33.21 113.12
C LEU A 73 16.28 31.75 112.81
N GLU A 74 15.83 30.99 113.81
CA GLU A 74 15.27 29.64 113.64
C GLU A 74 14.03 29.67 112.73
N SER A 75 13.10 30.59 112.95
CA SER A 75 11.91 30.76 112.09
C SER A 75 12.28 31.10 110.64
N GLN A 76 13.27 31.99 110.42
CA GLN A 76 13.77 32.30 109.08
C GLN A 76 14.49 31.11 108.43
N SER A 77 15.30 30.37 109.19
CA SER A 77 15.99 29.16 108.72
C SER A 77 14.98 28.07 108.31
N ALA A 78 13.92 27.86 109.10
CA ALA A 78 12.84 26.95 108.77
C ALA A 78 12.07 27.37 107.52
N GLN A 79 11.76 28.67 107.36
CA GLN A 79 11.12 29.21 106.16
C GLN A 79 11.97 29.03 104.90
N VAL A 80 13.28 29.30 104.98
CA VAL A 80 14.23 29.09 103.87
C VAL A 80 14.34 27.60 103.52
N SER A 81 14.44 26.72 104.52
CA SER A 81 14.53 25.26 104.31
C SER A 81 13.26 24.71 103.64
N ALA A 82 12.08 25.10 104.12
CA ALA A 82 10.81 24.71 103.52
C ALA A 82 10.62 25.27 102.10
N TRP A 83 11.14 26.46 101.82
CA TRP A 83 11.16 27.02 100.46
C TRP A 83 12.10 26.25 99.53
N ILE A 84 13.32 25.90 99.98
CA ILE A 84 14.28 25.08 99.23
C ILE A 84 13.66 23.71 98.89
N GLU A 85 13.10 23.00 99.87
CA GLU A 85 12.39 21.73 99.62
C GLU A 85 11.24 21.88 98.61
N THR A 86 10.51 22.99 98.67
CA THR A 86 9.36 23.24 97.80
C THR A 86 9.79 23.53 96.36
N GLU A 87 10.89 24.27 96.15
CA GLU A 87 11.38 24.57 94.80
C GLU A 87 12.21 23.41 94.22
N ASP A 88 12.92 22.64 95.03
CA ASP A 88 13.55 21.37 94.62
C ASP A 88 12.51 20.38 94.10
N LYS A 89 11.43 20.12 94.86
CA LYS A 89 10.32 19.25 94.41
C LYS A 89 9.69 19.74 93.10
N LYS A 90 9.59 21.06 92.88
CA LYS A 90 9.15 21.64 91.60
C LYS A 90 10.17 21.50 90.49
N LEU A 91 11.47 21.60 90.76
CA LEU A 91 12.54 21.47 89.77
C LEU A 91 12.68 20.02 89.31
N ASN A 92 12.77 19.08 90.25
CA ASN A 92 12.85 17.65 89.97
C ASN A 92 11.58 17.17 89.25
N GLY A 93 10.38 17.55 89.70
CA GLY A 93 9.13 17.24 88.99
C GLY A 93 9.08 17.77 87.54
N ARG A 94 9.55 19.00 87.30
CA ARG A 94 9.67 19.57 85.92
C ARG A 94 10.75 18.87 85.10
N PHE A 95 11.81 18.37 85.72
CA PHE A 95 12.88 17.64 85.06
C PHE A 95 12.39 16.24 84.64
N ASP A 96 11.81 15.48 85.57
CA ASP A 96 11.28 14.14 85.34
C ASP A 96 10.17 14.14 84.27
N GLU A 97 9.26 15.10 84.32
CA GLU A 97 8.21 15.27 83.30
C GLU A 97 8.81 15.53 81.91
N LYS A 98 9.88 16.33 81.82
CA LYS A 98 10.58 16.63 80.57
C LYS A 98 11.41 15.44 80.07
N VAL A 99 12.05 14.69 80.97
CA VAL A 99 12.78 13.45 80.65
C VAL A 99 11.80 12.39 80.14
N GLY A 100 10.68 12.18 80.84
CA GLY A 100 9.61 11.26 80.44
C GLY A 100 9.06 11.58 79.05
N ARG A 101 8.66 12.84 78.80
CA ARG A 101 8.22 13.29 77.47
C ARG A 101 9.29 13.11 76.38
N THR A 102 10.57 13.27 76.72
CA THR A 102 11.68 13.05 75.78
C THR A 102 11.88 11.56 75.48
N GLN A 103 11.80 10.70 76.49
CA GLN A 103 11.92 9.25 76.32
C GLN A 103 10.74 8.66 75.54
N GLU A 104 9.52 9.13 75.78
CA GLU A 104 8.34 8.72 75.00
C GLU A 104 8.45 9.15 73.53
N ALA A 105 8.96 10.36 73.27
CA ALA A 105 9.24 10.83 71.91
C ALA A 105 10.32 9.98 71.21
N LEU A 106 11.40 9.62 71.92
CA LEU A 106 12.46 8.72 71.40
C LEU A 106 11.92 7.31 71.13
N ASN A 107 11.15 6.73 72.04
CA ASN A 107 10.51 5.42 71.86
C ASN A 107 9.54 5.42 70.66
N THR A 108 8.79 6.52 70.48
CA THR A 108 7.89 6.71 69.34
C THR A 108 8.63 6.92 68.02
N PHE A 109 9.76 7.61 68.05
CA PHE A 109 10.65 7.77 66.90
C PHE A 109 11.27 6.43 66.49
N GLY A 110 11.76 5.64 67.44
CA GLY A 110 12.29 4.28 67.22
C GLY A 110 11.29 3.40 66.47
N LYS A 111 10.09 3.20 67.04
CA LYS A 111 9.02 2.43 66.39
C LYS A 111 8.72 2.88 64.95
N ARG A 112 8.65 4.19 64.69
CA ARG A 112 8.42 4.75 63.35
C ARG A 112 9.60 4.55 62.40
N MET A 113 10.82 4.40 62.89
CA MET A 113 11.99 4.04 62.08
C MET A 113 12.00 2.54 61.78
N ASP A 114 11.70 1.70 62.78
CA ASP A 114 11.56 0.25 62.62
C ASP A 114 10.49 -0.07 61.57
N GLU A 115 9.27 0.46 61.73
CA GLU A 115 8.16 0.36 60.77
C GLU A 115 8.55 0.77 59.33
N ARG A 116 9.44 1.76 59.18
CA ARG A 116 9.94 2.23 57.88
C ARG A 116 10.98 1.29 57.29
N PHE A 117 11.92 0.79 58.08
CA PHE A 117 12.90 -0.19 57.60
C PHE A 117 12.20 -1.50 57.21
N ASP A 118 11.23 -1.94 58.00
CA ASP A 118 10.34 -3.07 57.70
C ASP A 118 9.57 -2.89 56.38
N ALA A 119 9.06 -1.67 56.13
CA ALA A 119 8.38 -1.35 54.89
C ALA A 119 9.35 -1.31 53.69
N GLN A 120 10.59 -0.85 53.89
CA GLN A 120 11.64 -0.86 52.86
C GLN A 120 12.10 -2.29 52.54
N ASP A 121 12.32 -3.14 53.53
CA ASP A 121 12.65 -4.57 53.34
C ASP A 121 11.57 -5.30 52.53
N ARG A 122 10.29 -5.11 52.88
CA ARG A 122 9.16 -5.66 52.11
C ARG A 122 9.13 -5.13 50.67
N ALA A 123 9.46 -3.86 50.45
CA ALA A 123 9.54 -3.28 49.11
C ALA A 123 10.71 -3.85 48.30
N VAL A 124 11.89 -4.00 48.89
CA VAL A 124 13.08 -4.61 48.25
C VAL A 124 12.79 -6.07 47.88
N LYS A 125 12.25 -6.87 48.81
CA LYS A 125 11.89 -8.28 48.54
C LYS A 125 10.85 -8.41 47.42
N LYS A 126 9.93 -7.45 47.29
CA LYS A 126 9.01 -7.39 46.14
C LYS A 126 9.75 -7.07 44.84
N ILE A 127 10.60 -6.05 44.83
CA ILE A 127 11.40 -5.66 43.65
C ILE A 127 12.27 -6.83 43.15
N GLU A 128 12.88 -7.59 44.06
CA GLU A 128 13.60 -8.81 43.70
C GLU A 128 12.69 -9.90 43.09
N ALA A 129 11.48 -10.10 43.64
CA ALA A 129 10.53 -11.08 43.14
C ALA A 129 10.02 -10.70 41.74
N ASP A 130 9.66 -9.44 41.54
CA ASP A 130 9.27 -8.88 40.24
C ASP A 130 10.43 -8.96 39.24
N GLY A 131 11.68 -8.75 39.69
CA GLY A 131 12.91 -8.93 38.92
C GLY A 131 13.16 -10.38 38.50
N ARG A 132 13.03 -11.35 39.44
CA ARG A 132 13.12 -12.79 39.15
C ARG A 132 12.04 -13.24 38.15
N ALA A 133 10.80 -12.77 38.31
CA ALA A 133 9.71 -13.05 37.38
C ALA A 133 9.96 -12.44 35.99
N THR A 134 10.56 -11.26 35.91
CA THR A 134 10.95 -10.63 34.64
C THR A 134 12.08 -11.40 33.96
N SER A 135 13.10 -11.84 34.71
CA SER A 135 14.17 -12.68 34.19
C SER A 135 13.67 -14.01 33.63
N ALA A 136 12.70 -14.64 34.28
CA ALA A 136 12.07 -15.88 33.79
C ALA A 136 11.33 -15.64 32.46
N ARG A 137 10.53 -14.55 32.36
CA ARG A 137 9.84 -14.17 31.12
C ARG A 137 10.82 -13.91 29.97
N ASN A 138 11.96 -13.27 30.23
CA ASN A 138 12.99 -13.05 29.22
C ASN A 138 13.55 -14.39 28.71
N ALA A 139 13.88 -15.33 29.61
CA ALA A 139 14.37 -16.66 29.23
C ALA A 139 13.33 -17.49 28.43
N ASP A 140 12.03 -17.26 28.62
CA ASP A 140 10.99 -17.87 27.79
C ASP A 140 10.82 -17.17 26.42
N ILE A 141 11.02 -15.85 26.36
CA ILE A 141 11.11 -15.09 25.10
C ILE A 141 12.31 -15.58 24.27
N ASP A 142 13.47 -15.80 24.89
CA ASP A 142 14.67 -16.30 24.20
C ASP A 142 14.44 -17.69 23.58
N LYS A 143 13.73 -18.59 24.28
CA LYS A 143 13.30 -19.89 23.74
C LYS A 143 12.35 -19.72 22.56
N ALA A 144 11.38 -18.80 22.65
CA ALA A 144 10.45 -18.53 21.56
C ALA A 144 11.17 -17.93 20.32
N LEU A 145 12.14 -17.04 20.52
CA LEU A 145 12.98 -16.49 19.45
C LEU A 145 13.83 -17.59 18.77
N ALA A 146 14.37 -18.53 19.55
CA ALA A 146 15.07 -19.70 18.99
C ALA A 146 14.13 -20.59 18.14
N GLN A 147 12.91 -20.87 18.62
CA GLN A 147 11.89 -21.63 17.87
C GLN A 147 11.45 -20.93 16.59
N VAL A 148 11.25 -19.60 16.62
CA VAL A 148 10.95 -18.79 15.43
C VAL A 148 12.11 -18.84 14.44
N THR A 149 13.36 -18.73 14.93
CA THR A 149 14.57 -18.80 14.08
C THR A 149 14.69 -20.16 13.38
N GLU A 150 14.40 -21.26 14.08
CA GLU A 150 14.36 -22.61 13.50
C GLU A 150 13.24 -22.76 12.47
N THR A 151 12.05 -22.22 12.78
CA THR A 151 10.90 -22.24 11.88
C THR A 151 11.19 -21.48 10.58
N VAL A 152 11.78 -20.28 10.67
CA VAL A 152 12.19 -19.47 9.52
C VAL A 152 13.25 -20.21 8.69
N ARG A 153 14.24 -20.86 9.33
CA ARG A 153 15.25 -21.66 8.61
C ARG A 153 14.63 -22.86 7.89
N SER A 154 13.71 -23.58 8.53
CA SER A 154 13.00 -24.72 7.95
C SER A 154 12.12 -24.31 6.77
N VAL A 155 11.39 -23.19 6.88
CA VAL A 155 10.58 -22.63 5.80
C VAL A 155 11.45 -22.14 4.65
N GLY A 156 12.56 -21.46 4.93
CA GLY A 156 13.52 -21.03 3.92
C GLY A 156 14.09 -22.20 3.12
N ALA A 157 14.56 -23.26 3.80
CA ALA A 157 15.08 -24.46 3.14
C ALA A 157 14.02 -25.17 2.26
N LYS A 158 12.78 -25.29 2.74
CA LYS A 158 11.65 -25.84 1.96
C LYS A 158 11.34 -24.99 0.73
N LEU A 159 11.32 -23.67 0.88
CA LEU A 159 11.06 -22.74 -0.23
C LEU A 159 12.18 -22.81 -1.28
N SER A 160 13.45 -22.84 -0.87
CA SER A 160 14.58 -23.05 -1.79
C SER A 160 14.47 -24.38 -2.54
N GLN A 161 14.11 -25.48 -1.85
CA GLN A 161 13.89 -26.77 -2.49
C GLN A 161 12.72 -26.73 -3.51
N GLN A 162 11.64 -26.02 -3.19
CA GLN A 162 10.49 -25.86 -4.08
C GLN A 162 10.82 -24.99 -5.31
N VAL A 163 11.60 -23.92 -5.14
CA VAL A 163 12.09 -23.09 -6.24
C VAL A 163 13.00 -23.90 -7.18
N GLU A 164 13.90 -24.72 -6.64
CA GLU A 164 14.76 -25.59 -7.44
C GLU A 164 13.95 -26.63 -8.23
N GLN A 165 12.92 -27.23 -7.60
CA GLN A 165 11.99 -28.14 -8.29
C GLN A 165 11.19 -27.44 -9.41
N GLN A 166 10.77 -26.19 -9.20
CA GLN A 166 10.10 -25.40 -10.23
C GLN A 166 11.05 -24.96 -11.36
N SER A 167 12.28 -24.60 -11.05
CA SER A 167 13.33 -24.33 -12.04
C SER A 167 13.58 -25.56 -12.93
N GLY A 168 13.74 -26.74 -12.31
CA GLY A 168 13.88 -28.01 -13.00
C GLY A 168 12.64 -28.43 -13.83
N SER A 169 11.43 -28.00 -13.46
CA SER A 169 10.23 -28.25 -14.27
C SER A 169 10.12 -27.28 -15.46
N LEU A 170 10.52 -26.01 -15.29
CA LEU A 170 10.63 -25.02 -16.36
C LEU A 170 11.66 -25.42 -17.42
N GLY A 171 12.83 -25.94 -17.01
CA GLY A 171 13.84 -26.46 -17.95
C GLY A 171 13.35 -27.65 -18.78
N ARG A 172 12.49 -28.52 -18.21
CA ARG A 172 11.83 -29.59 -18.98
C ARG A 172 10.78 -29.03 -19.96
N LEU A 173 10.04 -28.01 -19.54
CA LEU A 173 9.05 -27.32 -20.38
C LEU A 173 9.70 -26.66 -21.61
N ASP A 174 10.80 -25.94 -21.41
CA ASP A 174 11.64 -25.37 -22.47
C ASP A 174 12.13 -26.45 -23.45
N GLU A 175 12.65 -27.58 -22.96
CA GLU A 175 13.09 -28.67 -23.82
C GLU A 175 11.94 -29.33 -24.59
N THR A 176 10.76 -29.51 -23.97
CA THR A 176 9.56 -29.96 -24.70
C THR A 176 9.06 -28.94 -25.73
N SER A 177 9.27 -27.64 -25.50
CA SER A 177 8.95 -26.60 -26.49
C SER A 177 9.86 -26.74 -27.71
N LYS A 178 11.19 -26.82 -27.52
CA LYS A 178 12.16 -27.05 -28.61
C LYS A 178 11.86 -28.33 -29.39
N GLN A 179 11.50 -29.41 -28.70
CA GLN A 179 11.12 -30.67 -29.35
C GLN A 179 9.83 -30.51 -30.17
N THR A 180 8.86 -29.74 -29.67
CA THR A 180 7.61 -29.43 -30.39
C THR A 180 7.88 -28.55 -31.62
N ASP A 181 8.72 -27.51 -31.50
CA ASP A 181 9.13 -26.66 -32.62
C ASP A 181 9.88 -27.44 -33.70
N ALA A 182 10.76 -28.37 -33.30
CA ALA A 182 11.45 -29.26 -34.23
C ALA A 182 10.47 -30.19 -34.97
N GLN A 183 9.47 -30.74 -34.27
CA GLN A 183 8.39 -31.52 -34.89
C GLN A 183 7.52 -30.67 -35.82
N LEU A 184 7.18 -29.44 -35.44
CA LEU A 184 6.38 -28.51 -36.24
C LEU A 184 7.10 -28.13 -37.53
N LYS A 185 8.42 -27.88 -37.45
CA LYS A 185 9.29 -27.59 -38.60
C LYS A 185 9.42 -28.81 -39.53
N ALA A 186 9.55 -30.01 -38.97
CA ALA A 186 9.57 -31.26 -39.75
C ALA A 186 8.22 -31.54 -40.43
N LEU A 187 7.10 -31.27 -39.74
CA LEU A 187 5.75 -31.39 -40.31
C LEU A 187 5.52 -30.38 -41.44
N SER A 188 5.94 -29.12 -41.25
CA SER A 188 5.91 -28.08 -42.28
C SER A 188 6.68 -28.51 -43.53
N GLY A 189 7.92 -29.02 -43.37
CA GLY A 189 8.70 -29.56 -44.49
C GLY A 189 8.01 -30.72 -45.22
N ARG A 190 7.33 -31.63 -44.50
CA ARG A 190 6.52 -32.70 -45.10
C ARG A 190 5.31 -32.15 -45.87
N VAL A 191 4.65 -31.09 -45.40
CA VAL A 191 3.55 -30.43 -46.12
C VAL A 191 4.06 -29.77 -47.40
N THR A 192 5.20 -29.06 -47.37
CA THR A 192 5.82 -28.50 -48.58
C THR A 192 6.22 -29.59 -49.58
N GLN A 193 6.78 -30.71 -49.11
CA GLN A 193 7.13 -31.84 -49.96
C GLN A 193 5.87 -32.50 -50.59
N PHE A 194 4.78 -32.61 -49.83
CA PHE A 194 3.50 -33.10 -50.34
C PHE A 194 2.89 -32.16 -51.40
N GLN A 195 2.94 -30.85 -51.16
CA GLN A 195 2.52 -29.83 -52.15
C GLN A 195 3.35 -29.93 -53.45
N ALA A 196 4.67 -30.15 -53.35
CA ALA A 196 5.51 -30.39 -54.52
C ALA A 196 5.10 -31.67 -55.27
N THR A 197 4.81 -32.78 -54.57
CA THR A 197 4.31 -34.01 -55.25
C THR A 197 2.94 -33.83 -55.90
N LEU A 198 2.04 -33.01 -55.32
CA LEU A 198 0.77 -32.65 -55.95
C LEU A 198 0.97 -31.79 -57.21
N ALA A 199 1.95 -30.89 -57.22
CA ALA A 199 2.29 -30.08 -58.39
C ALA A 199 2.82 -30.95 -59.54
N GLU A 200 3.72 -31.92 -59.26
CA GLU A 200 4.17 -32.87 -60.29
C GLU A 200 3.04 -33.81 -60.77
N PHE A 201 2.17 -34.28 -59.86
CA PHE A 201 1.00 -35.08 -60.25
C PHE A 201 0.05 -34.28 -61.15
N SER A 202 -0.17 -33.00 -60.86
CA SER A 202 -0.96 -32.10 -61.71
C SER A 202 -0.35 -31.93 -63.11
N LYS A 203 0.97 -31.75 -63.24
CA LYS A 203 1.64 -31.72 -64.54
C LYS A 203 1.46 -33.02 -65.33
N VAL A 204 1.61 -34.17 -64.66
CA VAL A 204 1.41 -35.49 -65.29
C VAL A 204 -0.04 -35.66 -65.76
N ALA A 205 -1.03 -35.25 -64.96
CA ALA A 205 -2.43 -35.28 -65.34
C ALA A 205 -2.73 -34.36 -66.54
N HIS A 206 -2.17 -33.15 -66.58
CA HIS A 206 -2.28 -32.24 -67.73
C HIS A 206 -1.64 -32.83 -68.99
N ALA A 207 -0.42 -33.36 -68.91
CA ALA A 207 0.27 -33.98 -70.05
C ALA A 207 -0.46 -35.23 -70.60
N LEU A 208 -1.08 -36.02 -69.72
CA LEU A 208 -1.93 -37.15 -70.13
C LEU A 208 -3.20 -36.67 -70.84
N ASN A 209 -3.85 -35.62 -70.34
CA ASN A 209 -5.05 -35.03 -70.96
C ASN A 209 -4.74 -34.37 -72.31
N GLU A 210 -3.62 -33.66 -72.43
CA GLU A 210 -3.15 -33.06 -73.67
C GLU A 210 -2.86 -34.14 -74.72
N LYS A 211 -2.07 -35.17 -74.36
CA LYS A 211 -1.75 -36.31 -75.24
C LYS A 211 -2.99 -37.13 -75.64
N ALA A 212 -3.98 -37.25 -74.76
CA ALA A 212 -5.28 -37.84 -75.11
C ALA A 212 -6.01 -37.00 -76.16
N GLY A 213 -6.02 -35.66 -76.01
CA GLY A 213 -6.58 -34.73 -76.98
C GLY A 213 -5.85 -34.75 -78.34
N GLU A 214 -4.52 -34.83 -78.35
CA GLU A 214 -3.74 -35.03 -79.58
C GLU A 214 -4.08 -36.36 -80.27
N THR A 215 -4.16 -37.46 -79.51
CA THR A 215 -4.50 -38.78 -80.04
C THR A 215 -5.92 -38.79 -80.62
N GLY A 216 -6.86 -38.10 -79.97
CA GLY A 216 -8.22 -37.87 -80.47
C GLY A 216 -8.22 -37.17 -81.82
N ARG A 217 -7.63 -35.97 -81.90
CA ARG A 217 -7.52 -35.18 -83.16
C ARG A 217 -6.84 -35.98 -84.27
N GLN A 218 -5.74 -36.67 -83.98
CA GLN A 218 -5.07 -37.52 -84.98
C GLN A 218 -5.92 -38.68 -85.48
N SER A 219 -6.89 -39.17 -84.70
CA SER A 219 -7.85 -40.19 -85.17
C SER A 219 -8.97 -39.57 -86.01
N GLU A 220 -9.44 -38.39 -85.62
CA GLU A 220 -10.49 -37.63 -86.31
C GLU A 220 -10.01 -37.10 -87.67
N ASP A 221 -8.78 -36.56 -87.75
CA ASP A 221 -8.11 -36.16 -89.00
C ASP A 221 -7.96 -37.35 -89.97
N LYS A 222 -7.59 -38.53 -89.46
CA LYS A 222 -7.45 -39.76 -90.27
C LYS A 222 -8.79 -40.28 -90.75
N LEU A 223 -9.83 -40.23 -89.92
CA LEU A 223 -11.21 -40.60 -90.31
C LEU A 223 -11.77 -39.62 -91.35
N SER A 224 -11.54 -38.31 -91.18
CA SER A 224 -11.92 -37.26 -92.13
C SER A 224 -11.22 -37.45 -93.49
N ALA A 225 -9.91 -37.69 -93.48
CA ALA A 225 -9.13 -37.97 -94.69
C ALA A 225 -9.59 -39.26 -95.40
N LEU A 226 -9.95 -40.31 -94.64
CA LEU A 226 -10.46 -41.56 -95.19
C LEU A 226 -11.87 -41.38 -95.79
N ALA A 227 -12.78 -40.71 -95.08
CA ALA A 227 -14.12 -40.42 -95.57
C ALA A 227 -14.10 -39.60 -96.87
N LYS A 228 -13.28 -38.54 -96.91
CA LYS A 228 -13.09 -37.70 -98.11
C LYS A 228 -12.52 -38.46 -99.30
N ARG A 229 -11.71 -39.50 -99.06
CA ARG A 229 -11.20 -40.39 -100.11
C ARG A 229 -12.28 -41.35 -100.62
N VAL A 230 -13.06 -41.96 -99.73
CA VAL A 230 -14.22 -42.80 -100.10
C VAL A 230 -15.24 -42.02 -100.93
N GLU A 231 -15.48 -40.75 -100.59
CA GLU A 231 -16.35 -39.86 -101.37
C GLU A 231 -15.78 -39.58 -102.79
N LEU A 232 -14.48 -39.26 -102.89
CA LEU A 232 -13.79 -39.07 -104.18
C LEU A 232 -13.83 -40.33 -105.06
N ASP A 233 -13.52 -41.50 -104.48
CA ASP A 233 -13.55 -42.78 -105.20
C ASP A 233 -14.99 -43.12 -105.64
N GLY A 234 -16.01 -42.77 -104.84
CA GLY A 234 -17.43 -42.89 -105.19
C GLY A 234 -17.87 -41.96 -106.33
N GLN A 235 -17.41 -40.71 -106.34
CA GLN A 235 -17.65 -39.75 -107.43
C GLN A 235 -16.95 -40.19 -108.73
N ALA A 236 -15.73 -40.72 -108.64
CA ALA A 236 -15.02 -41.31 -109.77
C ALA A 236 -15.74 -42.53 -110.34
N MET A 237 -16.21 -43.45 -109.48
CA MET A 237 -16.96 -44.63 -109.92
C MET A 237 -18.32 -44.26 -110.53
N THR A 238 -19.02 -43.25 -109.99
CA THR A 238 -20.26 -42.72 -110.58
C THR A 238 -20.02 -42.13 -111.98
N THR A 239 -18.89 -41.41 -112.15
CA THR A 239 -18.47 -40.86 -113.46
C THR A 239 -18.18 -41.97 -114.46
N HIS A 240 -17.47 -43.03 -114.05
CA HIS A 240 -17.27 -44.23 -114.86
C HIS A 240 -18.58 -44.94 -115.21
N LEU A 241 -19.52 -45.09 -114.27
CA LEU A 241 -20.82 -45.73 -114.53
C LEU A 241 -21.63 -44.97 -115.58
N ASN A 242 -21.62 -43.64 -115.50
CA ASN A 242 -22.27 -42.76 -116.47
C ASN A 242 -21.62 -42.88 -117.86
N ALA A 243 -20.28 -42.90 -117.94
CA ALA A 243 -19.55 -43.09 -119.20
C ALA A 243 -19.83 -44.47 -119.83
N VAL A 244 -19.85 -45.55 -119.02
CA VAL A 244 -20.23 -46.89 -119.48
C VAL A 244 -21.68 -46.90 -119.99
N THR A 245 -22.61 -46.26 -119.27
CA THR A 245 -24.03 -46.17 -119.67
C THR A 245 -24.20 -45.41 -120.99
N GLN A 246 -23.45 -44.32 -121.20
CA GLN A 246 -23.41 -43.59 -122.47
C GLN A 246 -22.84 -44.43 -123.61
N ASN A 247 -21.75 -45.16 -123.37
CA ASN A 247 -21.15 -46.07 -124.36
C ASN A 247 -22.09 -47.22 -124.74
N VAL A 248 -22.78 -47.83 -123.77
CA VAL A 248 -23.82 -48.84 -124.03
C VAL A 248 -24.97 -48.24 -124.84
N THR A 249 -25.44 -47.03 -124.50
CA THR A 249 -26.51 -46.34 -125.25
C THR A 249 -26.10 -46.04 -126.69
N ALA A 250 -24.84 -45.65 -126.92
CA ALA A 250 -24.28 -45.43 -128.25
C ALA A 250 -24.14 -46.75 -129.04
N LEU A 251 -23.76 -47.84 -128.38
CA LEU A 251 -23.70 -49.17 -128.97
C LEU A 251 -25.09 -49.67 -129.36
N THR A 252 -26.12 -49.50 -128.51
CA THR A 252 -27.52 -49.82 -128.85
C THR A 252 -27.97 -49.08 -130.11
N LYS A 253 -27.77 -47.77 -130.20
CA LYS A 253 -28.08 -46.99 -131.42
C LYS A 253 -27.31 -47.48 -132.66
N THR A 254 -26.10 -47.99 -132.48
CA THR A 254 -25.30 -48.57 -133.57
C THR A 254 -25.90 -49.91 -134.03
N VAL A 255 -26.38 -50.73 -133.09
CA VAL A 255 -27.12 -51.96 -133.40
C VAL A 255 -28.46 -51.64 -134.09
N ASP A 256 -29.22 -50.66 -133.60
CA ASP A 256 -30.49 -50.23 -134.22
C ASP A 256 -30.28 -49.77 -135.68
N ASN A 257 -29.24 -48.95 -135.93
CA ASN A 257 -28.86 -48.54 -137.28
C ASN A 257 -28.40 -49.73 -138.16
N THR A 258 -27.77 -50.74 -137.56
CA THR A 258 -27.36 -51.98 -138.26
C THR A 258 -28.58 -52.83 -138.63
N VAL A 259 -29.56 -52.96 -137.72
CA VAL A 259 -30.83 -53.65 -137.99
C VAL A 259 -31.63 -52.91 -139.07
N ALA A 260 -31.69 -51.57 -139.02
CA ALA A 260 -32.34 -50.76 -140.05
C ALA A 260 -31.70 -50.93 -141.44
N THR A 261 -30.36 -50.93 -141.52
CA THR A 261 -29.64 -51.13 -142.79
C THR A 261 -29.73 -52.56 -143.31
N VAL A 262 -29.76 -53.58 -142.44
CA VAL A 262 -30.06 -54.97 -142.83
C VAL A 262 -31.50 -55.12 -143.35
N ASN A 263 -32.48 -54.47 -142.72
CA ASN A 263 -33.87 -54.47 -143.17
C ASN A 263 -34.01 -53.80 -144.54
N GLU A 264 -33.41 -52.63 -144.76
CA GLU A 264 -33.45 -51.98 -146.07
C GLU A 264 -32.65 -52.77 -147.13
N THR A 265 -31.52 -53.40 -146.77
CA THR A 265 -30.80 -54.31 -147.68
C THR A 265 -31.69 -55.50 -148.08
N THR A 266 -32.44 -56.07 -147.14
CA THR A 266 -33.41 -57.14 -147.41
C THR A 266 -34.53 -56.65 -148.33
N ARG A 267 -35.01 -55.42 -148.13
CA ARG A 267 -36.02 -54.77 -148.98
C ARG A 267 -35.49 -54.55 -150.41
N VAL A 268 -34.26 -54.04 -150.54
CA VAL A 268 -33.54 -53.82 -151.81
C VAL A 268 -33.30 -55.14 -152.53
N VAL A 269 -32.92 -56.23 -151.84
CA VAL A 269 -32.79 -57.56 -152.46
C VAL A 269 -34.15 -58.09 -152.95
N GLY A 270 -35.23 -57.86 -152.18
CA GLY A 270 -36.59 -58.22 -152.59
C GLY A 270 -37.10 -57.42 -153.79
N ASP A 271 -36.77 -56.13 -153.88
CA ASP A 271 -37.06 -55.28 -155.03
C ASP A 271 -36.18 -55.64 -156.24
N LEU A 272 -34.88 -55.93 -156.04
CA LEU A 272 -33.94 -56.35 -157.06
C LEU A 272 -34.35 -57.68 -157.70
N LYS A 273 -34.85 -58.65 -156.91
CA LYS A 273 -35.41 -59.91 -157.45
C LYS A 273 -36.55 -59.64 -158.43
N ARG A 274 -37.53 -58.81 -158.04
CA ARG A 274 -38.63 -58.38 -158.93
C ARG A 274 -38.14 -57.56 -160.12
N ALA A 275 -37.11 -56.74 -159.94
CA ALA A 275 -36.48 -56.00 -161.03
C ALA A 275 -35.78 -56.92 -162.04
N VAL A 276 -35.10 -57.99 -161.61
CA VAL A 276 -34.50 -58.99 -162.50
C VAL A 276 -35.56 -59.78 -163.26
N GLU A 277 -36.64 -60.21 -162.59
CA GLU A 277 -37.78 -60.89 -163.23
C GLU A 277 -38.41 -60.02 -164.33
N VAL A 278 -38.60 -58.72 -164.07
CA VAL A 278 -39.06 -57.73 -165.06
C VAL A 278 -38.00 -57.43 -166.14
N SER A 279 -36.72 -57.47 -165.79
CA SER A 279 -35.61 -57.21 -166.73
C SER A 279 -35.43 -58.33 -167.74
N VAL A 280 -35.58 -59.60 -167.35
CA VAL A 280 -35.56 -60.73 -168.30
C VAL A 280 -36.70 -60.60 -169.33
N GLY A 281 -37.89 -60.17 -168.90
CA GLY A 281 -39.00 -59.87 -169.81
C GLY A 281 -38.76 -58.65 -170.73
N LYS A 282 -38.10 -57.60 -170.23
CA LYS A 282 -37.83 -56.37 -171.00
C LYS A 282 -36.57 -56.43 -171.88
N LEU A 283 -35.60 -57.29 -171.55
CA LEU A 283 -34.40 -57.47 -172.37
C LEU A 283 -34.72 -58.18 -173.71
N ALA A 284 -35.76 -59.00 -173.75
CA ALA A 284 -36.33 -59.55 -174.99
C ALA A 284 -37.04 -58.51 -175.88
N SER A 285 -37.18 -57.26 -175.43
CA SER A 285 -37.94 -56.20 -176.12
C SER A 285 -37.26 -54.81 -176.10
N ARG A 286 -36.01 -54.72 -175.63
CA ARG A 286 -35.20 -53.48 -175.58
C ARG A 286 -33.71 -53.74 -175.86
N VAL A 287 -33.42 -54.34 -177.01
CA VAL A 287 -32.04 -54.36 -177.56
C VAL A 287 -31.73 -53.03 -178.26
N ASP A 288 -32.73 -52.33 -178.80
CA ASP A 288 -32.56 -51.12 -179.60
C ASP A 288 -33.26 -49.88 -178.95
N GLU A 289 -32.47 -48.82 -178.61
CA GLU A 289 -32.81 -47.40 -178.22
C GLU A 289 -32.97 -47.01 -176.67
N GLN A 290 -32.61 -45.75 -176.24
CA GLN A 290 -31.88 -45.26 -174.98
C GLN A 290 -32.67 -44.84 -173.65
N GLY A 291 -32.28 -44.01 -172.61
CA GLY A 291 -31.19 -43.02 -172.22
C GLY A 291 -31.16 -42.57 -170.68
N GLU A 292 -30.50 -41.46 -170.22
CA GLU A 292 -30.08 -41.13 -168.79
C GLU A 292 -29.86 -39.60 -168.38
N VAL A 293 -29.51 -39.20 -167.10
CA VAL A 293 -28.78 -37.97 -166.49
C VAL A 293 -29.37 -37.32 -165.10
N LEU A 294 -28.63 -36.59 -164.16
CA LEU A 294 -28.88 -36.34 -162.62
C LEU A 294 -28.18 -35.14 -161.69
N ASN A 295 -28.53 -34.70 -160.34
CA ASN A 295 -27.71 -34.23 -158.98
C ASN A 295 -27.96 -32.98 -157.75
N GLN A 296 -27.60 -32.89 -156.29
CA GLN A 296 -27.38 -31.73 -155.03
C GLN A 296 -27.38 -31.75 -153.23
N VAL A 297 -27.00 -30.73 -152.17
CA VAL A 297 -26.89 -30.66 -150.45
C VAL A 297 -26.76 -29.33 -149.25
N VAL A 298 -26.64 -29.31 -147.75
CA VAL A 298 -26.64 -28.15 -146.47
C VAL A 298 -26.11 -28.14 -144.76
N GLN A 299 -26.19 -27.13 -143.65
CA GLN A 299 -25.59 -26.93 -142.05
C GLN A 299 -25.88 -25.78 -140.69
N ARG A 300 -25.57 -25.82 -139.22
CA ARG A 300 -25.09 -24.78 -137.93
C ARG A 300 -25.63 -24.38 -136.27
N MET A 301 -24.93 -23.88 -135.04
CA MET A 301 -25.32 -23.36 -133.44
C MET A 301 -24.38 -22.68 -132.10
N GLN A 302 -24.75 -22.02 -130.78
CA GLN A 302 -24.01 -21.64 -129.28
C GLN A 302 -24.41 -20.61 -127.89
N ASN A 303 -23.90 -20.53 -126.48
CA ASN A 303 -24.02 -19.49 -125.13
C ASN A 303 -23.41 -19.68 -123.48
N GLY A 304 -23.26 -19.03 -122.14
CA GLY A 304 -23.22 -17.74 -121.04
C GLY A 304 -23.22 -17.71 -119.25
N LYS A 305 -22.70 -16.79 -118.19
CA LYS A 305 -22.86 -16.60 -116.49
C LYS A 305 -22.12 -15.52 -115.29
N ALA A 306 -22.45 -15.19 -113.87
CA ALA A 306 -21.77 -14.24 -112.65
C ALA A 306 -22.08 -14.08 -110.90
N PRO A 307 -21.39 -13.31 -109.81
CA PRO A 307 -21.43 -13.18 -108.13
C PRO A 307 -20.97 -11.94 -106.96
N ALA A 308 -21.08 -11.82 -105.48
CA ALA A 308 -20.56 -10.76 -104.28
C ALA A 308 -20.71 -10.75 -102.51
N THR A 309 -20.09 -9.91 -101.44
CA THR A 309 -20.14 -9.79 -99.74
C THR A 309 -19.58 -8.57 -98.60
N SER A 310 -19.67 -8.45 -97.11
CA SER A 310 -19.09 -7.40 -95.92
C SER A 310 -19.23 -7.37 -94.16
N GLN A 311 -18.62 -6.51 -93.10
CA GLN A 311 -18.70 -6.38 -91.41
C GLN A 311 -18.06 -5.20 -90.26
N SER A 312 -18.14 -5.09 -88.77
CA SER A 312 -17.60 -4.01 -87.58
C SER A 312 -17.54 -4.07 -85.82
N GLU A 313 -17.09 -3.09 -84.79
CA GLU A 313 -16.66 -3.09 -83.14
C GLU A 313 -16.64 -1.86 -81.86
N PRO A 314 -16.21 -1.88 -80.42
CA PRO A 314 -16.40 -0.97 -79.01
C PRO A 314 -15.37 -0.46 -77.66
N VAL A 315 -15.65 0.14 -76.32
CA VAL A 315 -14.76 0.84 -75.05
C VAL A 315 -15.15 1.24 -73.36
N ASP A 316 -14.35 1.83 -72.22
CA ASP A 316 -14.57 2.07 -70.55
C ASP A 316 -13.99 3.26 -69.32
N PRO A 317 -13.57 3.26 -67.86
CA PRO A 317 -13.83 4.17 -66.46
C PRO A 317 -12.87 4.94 -65.14
N PRO A 318 -12.92 4.99 -63.63
CA PRO A 318 -12.77 6.13 -62.38
C PRO A 318 -11.92 6.23 -60.82
N ARG A 319 -12.07 7.13 -59.62
CA ARG A 319 -11.17 7.47 -58.20
C ARG A 319 -11.57 8.14 -56.60
N SER A 320 -10.73 8.66 -55.47
CA SER A 320 -10.94 9.03 -53.81
C SER A 320 -10.06 10.05 -52.63
N PRO A 321 -10.27 10.35 -51.17
CA PRO A 321 -9.75 11.45 -49.98
C PRO A 321 -9.32 11.36 -48.25
N VAL A 322 -9.08 12.40 -47.17
CA VAL A 322 -9.03 12.69 -45.45
C VAL A 322 -8.01 13.64 -44.31
N VAL A 323 -8.18 14.06 -42.87
CA VAL A 323 -7.31 14.97 -41.68
C VAL A 323 -7.48 15.21 -39.92
N ALA A 324 -6.77 16.04 -38.89
CA ALA A 324 -6.77 16.25 -37.19
C ALA A 324 -6.16 17.49 -36.05
N ALA A 325 -6.09 17.61 -34.55
CA ALA A 325 -5.66 18.79 -33.42
C ALA A 325 -5.25 18.79 -31.71
N PRO A 326 -4.87 19.90 -30.82
CA PRO A 326 -4.24 20.00 -29.32
C PRO A 326 -4.72 20.92 -28.00
N LYS A 327 -3.89 21.32 -26.92
CA LYS A 327 -4.18 21.89 -25.45
C LYS A 327 -3.71 23.35 -24.93
N PRO A 328 -4.23 23.95 -23.77
CA PRO A 328 -3.75 25.22 -23.07
C PRO A 328 -3.67 25.39 -21.49
N ASP A 329 -2.96 26.44 -21.00
CA ASP A 329 -2.87 27.22 -19.68
C ASP A 329 -3.01 26.58 -18.26
N GLY A 330 -2.28 27.09 -17.25
CA GLY A 330 -1.77 26.31 -16.09
C GLY A 330 -2.44 26.44 -14.70
N SER A 331 -2.73 27.64 -14.16
CA SER A 331 -3.06 27.76 -12.72
C SER A 331 -4.53 27.47 -12.36
N ARG A 332 -5.48 28.11 -13.05
CA ARG A 332 -6.93 27.84 -12.84
C ARG A 332 -7.36 26.48 -13.40
N ALA A 333 -6.68 26.01 -14.45
CA ALA A 333 -6.94 24.69 -15.02
C ALA A 333 -6.51 23.56 -14.08
N ALA A 334 -5.45 23.74 -13.28
CA ALA A 334 -5.08 22.82 -12.21
C ALA A 334 -6.22 22.67 -11.19
N GLU A 335 -6.73 23.78 -10.66
CA GLU A 335 -7.84 23.79 -9.69
C GLU A 335 -9.11 23.15 -10.27
N ALA A 336 -9.48 23.48 -11.51
CA ALA A 336 -10.64 22.89 -12.18
C ALA A 336 -10.52 21.38 -12.43
N VAL A 337 -9.34 20.89 -12.89
CA VAL A 337 -9.10 19.46 -13.11
C VAL A 337 -9.06 18.68 -11.79
N TYR A 338 -8.52 19.29 -10.72
CA TYR A 338 -8.54 18.70 -9.38
C TYR A 338 -9.96 18.57 -8.84
N GLU A 339 -10.80 19.62 -8.94
CA GLU A 339 -12.20 19.53 -8.45
C GLU A 339 -13.08 18.60 -9.29
N GLN A 340 -12.76 18.39 -10.58
CA GLN A 340 -13.40 17.33 -11.37
C GLN A 340 -13.10 15.94 -10.77
N ALA A 341 -11.81 15.63 -10.53
CA ALA A 341 -11.40 14.35 -9.94
C ALA A 341 -11.98 14.14 -8.51
N HIS A 342 -12.09 15.21 -7.74
CA HIS A 342 -12.71 15.21 -6.42
C HIS A 342 -14.25 15.04 -6.49
N THR A 343 -14.89 15.58 -7.53
CA THR A 343 -16.31 15.33 -7.84
C THR A 343 -16.56 13.87 -8.22
N GLU A 344 -15.67 13.26 -9.01
CA GLU A 344 -15.72 11.83 -9.34
C GLU A 344 -15.59 10.95 -8.08
N TYR A 345 -14.67 11.28 -7.17
CA TYR A 345 -14.49 10.58 -5.89
C TYR A 345 -15.73 10.70 -4.99
N THR A 346 -16.30 11.90 -4.84
CA THR A 346 -17.49 12.12 -3.99
C THR A 346 -18.76 11.51 -4.59
N GLN A 347 -18.83 11.35 -5.91
CA GLN A 347 -19.87 10.58 -6.61
C GLN A 347 -19.61 9.06 -6.61
N GLY A 348 -18.57 8.59 -5.92
CA GLY A 348 -18.27 7.17 -5.74
C GLY A 348 -17.62 6.48 -6.94
N ARG A 349 -17.25 7.22 -7.99
CA ARG A 349 -16.57 6.67 -9.18
C ARG A 349 -15.06 6.64 -8.95
N TYR A 350 -14.62 5.72 -8.11
CA TYR A 350 -13.24 5.66 -7.63
C TYR A 350 -12.21 5.35 -8.72
N ASP A 351 -12.59 4.67 -9.81
CA ASP A 351 -11.70 4.42 -10.96
C ASP A 351 -11.52 5.64 -11.87
N ASP A 352 -12.60 6.38 -12.14
CA ASP A 352 -12.55 7.69 -12.80
C ASP A 352 -11.65 8.63 -11.99
N ALA A 353 -11.94 8.76 -10.69
CA ALA A 353 -11.19 9.62 -9.77
C ALA A 353 -9.70 9.24 -9.70
N LEU A 354 -9.35 7.95 -9.62
CA LEU A 354 -7.96 7.50 -9.70
C LEU A 354 -7.28 7.96 -10.99
N SER A 355 -7.96 7.78 -12.13
CA SER A 355 -7.45 8.15 -13.46
C SER A 355 -7.28 9.68 -13.57
N SER A 356 -8.26 10.45 -13.10
CA SER A 356 -8.25 11.91 -13.13
C SER A 356 -7.24 12.51 -12.16
N PHE A 357 -7.06 11.99 -10.95
CA PHE A 357 -6.00 12.43 -10.04
C PHE A 357 -4.60 12.06 -10.53
N GLN A 358 -4.42 10.90 -11.17
CA GLN A 358 -3.15 10.54 -11.82
C GLN A 358 -2.83 11.47 -13.00
N ASN A 359 -3.81 11.73 -13.87
CA ASN A 359 -3.69 12.69 -14.98
C ASN A 359 -3.50 14.13 -14.48
N PHE A 360 -4.07 14.51 -13.33
CA PHE A 360 -3.80 15.78 -12.68
C PHE A 360 -2.33 15.88 -12.25
N LEU A 361 -1.78 14.87 -11.59
CA LEU A 361 -0.37 14.85 -11.16
C LEU A 361 0.63 14.84 -12.33
N VAL A 362 0.27 14.22 -13.46
CA VAL A 362 1.09 14.27 -14.69
C VAL A 362 1.06 15.66 -15.35
N GLN A 363 -0.05 16.39 -15.25
CA GLN A 363 -0.21 17.72 -15.86
C GLN A 363 0.28 18.87 -14.98
N TYR A 364 0.18 18.72 -13.65
CA TYR A 364 0.45 19.77 -12.68
C TYR A 364 1.28 19.25 -11.47
N PRO A 365 2.47 18.65 -11.70
CA PRO A 365 3.25 18.00 -10.64
C PRO A 365 3.64 18.93 -9.49
N ASP A 366 3.97 20.19 -9.80
CA ASP A 366 4.37 21.21 -8.82
C ASP A 366 3.18 21.95 -8.17
N SER A 367 1.94 21.49 -8.38
CA SER A 367 0.76 22.14 -7.83
C SER A 367 0.71 22.06 -6.30
N THR A 368 0.25 23.13 -5.65
CA THR A 368 -0.11 23.13 -4.23
C THR A 368 -1.20 22.10 -3.89
N LEU A 369 -1.94 21.61 -4.89
CA LEU A 369 -2.94 20.55 -4.76
C LEU A 369 -2.38 19.13 -5.00
N ALA A 370 -1.13 18.97 -5.46
CA ALA A 370 -0.49 17.64 -5.64
C ALA A 370 -0.49 16.77 -4.37
N PRO A 371 -0.23 17.30 -3.14
CA PRO A 371 -0.37 16.51 -1.90
C PRO A 371 -1.80 16.03 -1.65
N ASN A 372 -2.81 16.80 -2.10
CA ASN A 372 -4.22 16.41 -1.99
C ASN A 372 -4.59 15.35 -3.02
N ALA A 373 -4.11 15.45 -4.26
CA ALA A 373 -4.35 14.44 -5.29
C ALA A 373 -3.74 13.07 -4.93
N HIS A 374 -2.48 13.03 -4.46
CA HIS A 374 -1.89 11.80 -3.93
C HIS A 374 -2.67 11.22 -2.74
N PHE A 375 -3.18 12.08 -1.85
CA PHE A 375 -4.03 11.65 -0.73
C PHE A 375 -5.36 11.05 -1.21
N TRP A 376 -6.04 11.65 -2.21
CA TRP A 376 -7.29 11.11 -2.74
C TRP A 376 -7.11 9.85 -3.60
N ILE A 377 -5.95 9.66 -4.23
CA ILE A 377 -5.57 8.37 -4.84
C ILE A 377 -5.54 7.28 -3.76
N ALA A 378 -4.88 7.54 -2.63
CA ALA A 378 -4.81 6.62 -1.51
C ALA A 378 -6.20 6.29 -0.93
N GLU A 379 -7.06 7.30 -0.72
CA GLU A 379 -8.45 7.14 -0.29
C GLU A 379 -9.29 6.33 -1.29
N SER A 380 -9.13 6.57 -2.60
CA SER A 380 -9.84 5.83 -3.65
C SER A 380 -9.48 4.34 -3.61
N TYR A 381 -8.21 4.00 -3.35
CA TYR A 381 -7.80 2.63 -3.09
C TYR A 381 -8.39 2.06 -1.79
N VAL A 382 -8.54 2.83 -0.69
CA VAL A 382 -9.29 2.37 0.51
C VAL A 382 -10.73 2.03 0.15
N ARG A 383 -11.40 2.89 -0.62
CA ARG A 383 -12.80 2.69 -1.04
C ARG A 383 -12.98 1.46 -1.92
N LYS A 384 -11.99 1.15 -2.76
CA LYS A 384 -11.90 -0.10 -3.54
C LYS A 384 -11.42 -1.32 -2.75
N ARG A 385 -11.10 -1.18 -1.45
CA ARG A 385 -10.48 -2.19 -0.58
C ARG A 385 -9.09 -2.68 -1.06
N ASP A 386 -8.44 -1.94 -1.95
CA ASP A 386 -7.05 -2.21 -2.34
C ASP A 386 -6.11 -1.58 -1.31
N TYR A 387 -6.04 -2.19 -0.14
CA TYR A 387 -5.25 -1.67 0.97
C TYR A 387 -3.75 -1.64 0.64
N SER A 388 -3.26 -2.52 -0.24
CA SER A 388 -1.86 -2.53 -0.66
C SER A 388 -1.47 -1.25 -1.39
N ARG A 389 -2.17 -0.91 -2.51
CA ARG A 389 -1.90 0.32 -3.26
C ARG A 389 -2.29 1.58 -2.48
N SER A 390 -3.23 1.47 -1.55
CA SER A 390 -3.56 2.56 -0.62
C SER A 390 -2.39 2.90 0.32
N LEU A 391 -1.78 1.90 0.97
CA LEU A 391 -0.64 2.10 1.87
C LEU A 391 0.58 2.68 1.15
N GLU A 392 0.87 2.21 -0.07
CA GLU A 392 1.91 2.79 -0.93
C GLU A 392 1.60 4.26 -1.29
N SER A 393 0.35 4.55 -1.66
CA SER A 393 -0.07 5.91 -2.03
C SER A 393 0.01 6.89 -0.86
N TYR A 394 -0.33 6.46 0.37
CA TYR A 394 -0.10 7.28 1.57
C TYR A 394 1.40 7.50 1.82
N GLU A 395 2.25 6.49 1.60
CA GLU A 395 3.71 6.65 1.76
C GLU A 395 4.28 7.71 0.81
N GLN A 396 3.79 7.78 -0.43
CA GLN A 396 4.15 8.86 -1.36
C GLN A 396 3.77 10.25 -0.82
N VAL A 397 2.60 10.41 -0.19
CA VAL A 397 2.22 11.69 0.45
C VAL A 397 3.20 12.07 1.56
N ILE A 398 3.52 11.11 2.43
CA ILE A 398 4.35 11.30 3.63
C ILE A 398 5.80 11.62 3.24
N LYS A 399 6.36 10.86 2.28
CA LYS A 399 7.74 10.98 1.82
C LYS A 399 7.99 12.24 0.99
N ASN A 400 7.07 12.55 0.07
CA ASN A 400 7.30 13.61 -0.92
C ASN A 400 6.81 14.98 -0.41
N TYR A 401 5.84 15.01 0.52
CA TYR A 401 5.26 16.26 1.04
C TYR A 401 5.19 16.34 2.59
N PRO A 402 6.26 16.02 3.34
CA PRO A 402 6.23 15.94 4.82
C PRO A 402 5.90 17.25 5.55
N LYS A 403 5.90 18.39 4.84
CA LYS A 403 5.47 19.69 5.39
C LYS A 403 4.00 20.02 5.11
N SER A 404 3.29 19.19 4.34
CA SER A 404 1.87 19.36 4.03
C SER A 404 1.00 18.89 5.18
N VAL A 405 -0.13 19.56 5.41
CA VAL A 405 -1.20 19.09 6.32
C VAL A 405 -1.66 17.68 5.93
N LYS A 406 -1.59 17.32 4.64
CA LYS A 406 -1.93 15.97 4.19
C LYS A 406 -0.94 14.88 4.63
N ALA A 407 0.26 15.19 5.10
CA ALA A 407 1.20 14.18 5.60
C ALA A 407 0.75 13.60 6.95
N SER A 408 0.27 14.43 7.89
CA SER A 408 -0.32 13.94 9.14
C SER A 408 -1.64 13.20 8.90
N SER A 409 -2.48 13.71 7.99
CA SER A 409 -3.70 13.02 7.56
C SER A 409 -3.38 11.66 6.92
N ALA A 410 -2.36 11.59 6.05
CA ALA A 410 -1.95 10.35 5.38
C ALA A 410 -1.41 9.31 6.37
N LEU A 411 -0.55 9.69 7.33
CA LEU A 411 -0.13 8.77 8.39
C LEU A 411 -1.31 8.22 9.20
N TYR A 412 -2.27 9.06 9.55
CA TYR A 412 -3.44 8.61 10.31
C TYR A 412 -4.32 7.66 9.50
N ARG A 413 -4.59 7.97 8.23
CA ARG A 413 -5.38 7.08 7.36
C ARG A 413 -4.64 5.78 7.04
N LYS A 414 -3.32 5.82 6.81
CA LYS A 414 -2.43 4.65 6.72
C LYS A 414 -2.56 3.76 7.97
N ALA A 415 -2.53 4.35 9.17
CA ALA A 415 -2.71 3.60 10.42
C ALA A 415 -4.11 2.99 10.56
N LEU A 416 -5.17 3.66 10.09
CA LEU A 416 -6.51 3.09 10.07
C LEU A 416 -6.61 1.91 9.07
N VAL A 417 -6.03 2.03 7.87
CA VAL A 417 -5.98 0.92 6.89
C VAL A 417 -5.25 -0.30 7.46
N LEU A 418 -4.14 -0.11 8.18
CA LEU A 418 -3.45 -1.21 8.87
C LEU A 418 -4.33 -1.90 9.93
N LEU A 419 -5.24 -1.18 10.59
CA LEU A 419 -6.22 -1.78 11.52
C LEU A 419 -7.34 -2.54 10.80
N GLU A 420 -7.82 -2.07 9.64
CA GLU A 420 -8.76 -2.81 8.80
C GLU A 420 -8.12 -4.10 8.23
N MET A 421 -6.80 -4.09 8.01
CA MET A 421 -5.98 -5.28 7.71
C MET A 421 -5.65 -6.14 8.94
N ASN A 422 -6.14 -5.78 10.13
CA ASN A 422 -5.83 -6.39 11.43
C ASN A 422 -4.33 -6.37 11.86
N ASP A 423 -3.47 -5.63 11.15
CA ASP A 423 -2.09 -5.36 11.59
C ASP A 423 -2.05 -4.26 12.66
N LYS A 424 -2.45 -4.66 13.86
CA LYS A 424 -2.40 -3.82 15.07
C LYS A 424 -0.96 -3.40 15.43
N THR A 425 0.06 -4.15 15.02
CA THR A 425 1.46 -3.87 15.37
C THR A 425 1.99 -2.70 14.55
N SER A 426 1.89 -2.77 13.22
CA SER A 426 2.26 -1.67 12.35
C SER A 426 1.37 -0.45 12.57
N ALA A 427 0.07 -0.65 12.84
CA ALA A 427 -0.82 0.46 13.21
C ALA A 427 -0.36 1.17 14.49
N LYS A 428 -0.07 0.46 15.59
CA LYS A 428 0.46 1.07 16.82
C LYS A 428 1.78 1.81 16.57
N ASN A 429 2.61 1.36 15.64
CA ASN A 429 3.86 2.05 15.26
C ASN A 429 3.61 3.33 14.45
N VAL A 430 2.77 3.29 13.41
CA VAL A 430 2.42 4.49 12.62
C VAL A 430 1.69 5.53 13.48
N LEU A 431 0.82 5.10 14.41
CA LEU A 431 0.17 6.02 15.34
C LEU A 431 1.18 6.71 16.29
N ARG A 432 2.23 6.00 16.76
CA ARG A 432 3.33 6.62 17.53
C ARG A 432 4.13 7.61 16.69
N GLN A 433 4.36 7.31 15.41
CA GLN A 433 5.05 8.22 14.50
C GLN A 433 4.33 9.57 14.38
N ILE A 434 3.00 9.60 14.32
CA ILE A 434 2.22 10.86 14.30
C ILE A 434 2.47 11.71 15.55
N LEU A 435 2.66 11.08 16.72
CA LEU A 435 2.95 11.77 17.98
C LEU A 435 4.38 12.33 18.04
N SER A 436 5.32 11.69 17.36
CA SER A 436 6.71 12.12 17.20
C SER A 436 6.83 13.28 16.20
N ASP A 437 6.33 13.06 14.99
CA ASP A 437 6.66 13.85 13.81
C ASP A 437 5.68 15.03 13.64
N TYR A 438 4.43 14.88 14.10
CA TYR A 438 3.35 15.88 13.96
C TYR A 438 2.67 16.19 15.32
N PRO A 439 3.41 16.44 16.42
CA PRO A 439 2.86 16.47 17.78
C PRO A 439 1.74 17.50 18.00
N LYS A 440 1.70 18.57 17.19
CA LYS A 440 0.72 19.66 17.24
C LYS A 440 -0.52 19.47 16.34
N SER A 441 -0.58 18.44 15.49
CA SER A 441 -1.72 18.27 14.57
C SER A 441 -2.97 17.72 15.25
N GLU A 442 -4.13 17.85 14.60
CA GLU A 442 -5.36 17.20 15.07
C GLU A 442 -5.24 15.66 14.99
N GLU A 443 -4.53 15.13 13.99
CA GLU A 443 -4.24 13.70 13.94
C GLU A 443 -3.38 13.22 15.10
N SER A 444 -2.51 14.05 15.69
CA SER A 444 -1.79 13.69 16.94
C SER A 444 -2.72 13.53 18.14
N LYS A 445 -3.87 14.24 18.18
CA LYS A 445 -4.91 14.00 19.19
C LYS A 445 -5.68 12.72 18.89
N GLN A 446 -6.09 12.53 17.64
CA GLN A 446 -6.81 11.32 17.19
C GLN A 446 -5.97 10.05 17.36
N ALA A 447 -4.66 10.11 17.07
CA ALA A 447 -3.73 8.99 17.19
C ALA A 447 -3.50 8.57 18.63
N ARG A 448 -3.45 9.51 19.60
CA ARG A 448 -3.44 9.21 21.05
C ARG A 448 -4.69 8.44 21.46
N ASN A 449 -5.86 8.93 21.07
CA ASN A 449 -7.13 8.29 21.41
C ASN A 449 -7.23 6.90 20.75
N LYS A 450 -6.78 6.76 19.50
CA LYS A 450 -6.78 5.48 18.79
C LYS A 450 -5.78 4.50 19.41
N LEU A 451 -4.57 4.92 19.79
CA LEU A 451 -3.60 4.10 20.52
C LEU A 451 -4.18 3.53 21.81
N ALA A 452 -4.87 4.34 22.60
CA ALA A 452 -5.53 3.89 23.83
C ALA A 452 -6.68 2.90 23.59
N SER A 453 -7.34 2.95 22.42
CA SER A 453 -8.42 2.03 22.05
C SER A 453 -7.95 0.66 21.53
N ILE A 454 -6.68 0.53 21.11
CA ILE A 454 -6.15 -0.73 20.57
C ILE A 454 -5.47 -1.51 21.71
N GLN A 455 -6.21 -2.47 22.27
CA GLN A 455 -5.68 -3.51 23.16
C GLN A 455 -4.42 -4.16 22.56
#